data_AF-A0A2C6DQD2-F1
#
_entry.id   AF-A0A2C6DQD2-F1
#
_cell.length_a   1.000
_cell.length_b   1.000
_cell.length_c   1.000
_cell.angle_alpha   90.00
_cell.angle_beta   90.00
_cell.angle_gamma   90.00
#
_symmetry.space_group_name_H-M   'P 1'
#
loop_
_entity.id
_entity.type
_entity.pdbx_description
1 polymer ?
#
loop_
_entity_poly.entity_id
_entity_poly.type
_entity_poly.pdbx_seq_one_letter_code
_entity_poly.pdbx_strand_id
1 'polypeptide(L)' 'MSKGQRRYKVGYVSVRHEDRRTHMTTYYNRHPSLHLKGDWLKEAGFGTDTPVIVAVEQGQLVIRPVVE' A
#
# COMPACT_ATOMS: atom_id res chain seq x y z
N MET A 1 24.05 -0.42 1.43
CA MET A 1 22.71 -1.04 1.28
C MET A 1 22.69 -1.70 -0.07
N SER A 2 22.37 -2.99 -0.16
CA SER A 2 22.25 -3.66 -1.47
C SER A 2 21.13 -2.97 -2.26
N LYS A 3 21.26 -2.89 -3.59
CA LYS A 3 20.30 -2.19 -4.45
C LYS A 3 18.86 -2.71 -4.37
N GLY A 4 18.63 -3.85 -3.71
CA GLY A 4 17.32 -4.51 -3.59
C GLY A 4 16.56 -4.30 -2.28
N GLN A 5 17.12 -3.63 -1.26
CA GLN A 5 16.42 -3.46 0.03
C GLN A 5 16.15 -1.98 0.36
N ARG A 6 14.87 -1.65 0.59
CA ARG A 6 14.43 -0.31 1.01
C ARG A 6 13.69 -0.39 2.35
N ARG A 7 13.94 0.59 3.21
CA ARG A 7 13.34 0.66 4.54
C ARG A 7 12.07 1.49 4.47
N TYR A 8 10.95 0.91 4.88
CA TYR A 8 9.66 1.58 4.99
C TYR A 8 9.16 1.51 6.43
N LYS A 9 8.30 2.47 6.79
CA LYS A 9 7.56 2.45 8.04
C LYS A 9 6.09 2.33 7.72
N VAL A 10 5.38 1.47 8.46
CA VAL A 10 3.93 1.40 8.39
C VAL A 10 3.36 2.72 8.92
N GLY A 11 2.60 3.40 8.07
CA GLY A 11 1.83 4.59 8.43
C GLY A 11 0.36 4.24 8.61
N TYR A 12 -0.50 5.24 8.55
CA TYR A 12 -1.94 5.05 8.46
C TYR A 12 -2.54 5.93 7.37
N VAL A 13 -3.61 5.45 6.75
CA VAL A 13 -4.52 6.27 5.94
C VAL A 13 -5.70 6.69 6.81
N SER A 14 -6.10 7.95 6.71
CA SER A 14 -7.30 8.47 7.40
C SER A 14 -8.42 8.66 6.39
N VAL A 15 -9.53 7.98 6.60
CA VAL A 15 -10.75 8.15 5.81
C VAL A 15 -11.72 8.99 6.62
N ARG A 16 -12.12 10.13 6.06
CA ARG A 16 -13.14 11.00 6.66
C ARG A 16 -14.51 10.41 6.37
N HIS A 17 -15.30 10.21 7.42
CA HIS A 17 -16.72 9.96 7.30
C HIS A 17 -17.48 11.25 7.53
N GLU A 18 -18.40 11.56 6.64
CA GLU A 18 -19.28 12.71 6.75
C GLU A 18 -20.74 12.30 6.62
N ASP A 19 -21.58 13.02 7.34
CA ASP A 19 -23.02 12.94 7.16
C ASP A 19 -23.37 13.44 5.75
N ARG A 20 -24.05 12.61 4.95
CA ARG A 20 -24.36 12.93 3.55
C ARG A 20 -25.31 14.11 3.38
N ARG A 21 -26.10 14.44 4.40
CA ARG A 21 -27.09 15.52 4.36
C ARG A 21 -26.49 16.84 4.82
N THR A 22 -25.58 16.82 5.79
CA THR A 22 -25.00 18.04 6.38
C THR A 22 -23.55 18.30 5.97
N HIS A 23 -22.90 17.33 5.32
CA HIS A 23 -21.46 17.31 5.01
C HIS A 23 -20.54 17.49 6.23
N MET A 24 -21.08 17.37 7.44
CA MET A 24 -20.31 17.49 8.66
C MET A 24 -19.53 16.19 8.91
N THR A 25 -18.25 16.34 9.31
CA THR A 25 -17.42 15.21 9.74
C THR A 25 -18.06 14.56 10.97
N THR A 26 -18.35 13.27 10.88
CA THR A 26 -18.80 12.49 12.03
C THR A 26 -17.61 11.89 12.76
N TYR A 27 -16.69 11.27 12.02
CA TYR A 27 -15.44 10.73 12.57
C TYR A 27 -14.41 10.45 11.47
N TYR A 28 -13.18 10.14 11.90
CA TYR A 28 -12.11 9.65 11.03
C TYR A 28 -11.84 8.19 11.33
N ASN A 29 -11.82 7.36 10.30
CA ASN A 29 -11.35 5.98 10.39
C ASN A 29 -9.87 5.93 10.02
N ARG A 30 -9.06 5.17 10.77
CA ARG A 30 -7.62 5.03 10.52
C ARG A 30 -7.27 3.58 10.27
N HIS A 31 -6.63 3.31 9.13
CA HIS A 31 -6.17 1.97 8.78
C HIS A 31 -4.66 1.94 8.56
N PRO A 32 -3.95 0.88 8.99
CA PRO A 32 -2.53 0.74 8.71
C PRO A 32 -2.28 0.68 7.20
N SER A 33 -1.22 1.33 6.74
CA SER A 33 -0.91 1.45 5.31
C SER A 33 0.60 1.41 5.07
N LEU A 34 1.02 0.74 3.99
CA LEU A 34 2.39 0.75 3.51
C LEU A 34 2.44 1.47 2.15
N HIS A 35 3.20 2.56 2.07
CA HIS A 35 3.36 3.34 0.84
C HIS A 35 4.66 2.97 0.13
N LEU A 36 4.55 2.13 -0.91
CA LEU A 36 5.66 1.81 -1.82
C LEU A 36 5.59 2.77 -3.00
N LYS A 37 6.66 3.52 -3.25
CA LYS A 37 6.73 4.49 -4.37
C LYS A 37 8.15 4.66 -4.91
N GLY A 38 8.24 5.05 -6.18
CA GLY A 38 9.47 5.42 -6.88
C GLY A 38 9.84 4.47 -8.04
N ASP A 39 10.75 4.92 -8.90
CA ASP A 39 11.13 4.23 -10.15
C ASP A 39 11.67 2.81 -9.93
N TRP A 40 12.22 2.55 -8.73
CA TRP A 40 12.70 1.22 -8.34
C TRP A 40 11.64 0.12 -8.37
N LEU A 41 10.35 0.47 -8.21
CA LEU A 41 9.27 -0.50 -8.35
C LEU A 41 9.21 -1.01 -9.79
N LYS A 42 9.32 -0.09 -10.76
CA LYS A 42 9.36 -0.43 -12.19
C LYS A 42 10.60 -1.26 -12.53
N GLU A 43 11.76 -0.90 -11.99
CA GLU A 43 12.99 -1.69 -12.13
C GLU A 43 12.86 -3.11 -11.56
N ALA A 44 12.06 -3.27 -10.50
CA ALA A 44 11.75 -4.57 -9.88
C ALA A 44 10.59 -5.32 -10.57
N GLY A 45 10.07 -4.83 -11.71
CA GLY A 45 8.98 -5.46 -12.46
C GLY A 45 7.56 -5.10 -11.99
N PHE A 46 7.41 -4.16 -11.06
CA PHE A 46 6.12 -3.62 -10.61
C PHE A 46 5.82 -2.30 -11.33
N GLY A 47 5.55 -2.39 -12.62
CA GLY A 47 5.15 -1.24 -13.44
C GLY A 47 3.73 -0.76 -13.13
N THR A 48 3.34 0.36 -13.77
CA THR A 48 1.95 0.82 -13.77
C THR A 48 1.05 -0.27 -14.37
N ASP A 49 -0.17 -0.40 -13.83
CA ASP A 49 -1.17 -1.39 -14.24
C ASP A 49 -0.73 -2.86 -14.17
N THR A 50 0.41 -3.14 -13.50
CA THR A 50 0.84 -4.52 -13.26
C THR A 50 -0.01 -5.13 -12.13
N PRO A 51 -0.79 -6.18 -12.38
CA PRO A 51 -1.55 -6.85 -11.33
C PRO A 51 -0.59 -7.54 -10.36
N VAL A 52 -0.88 -7.44 -9.06
CA VAL A 52 -0.06 -8.05 -8.00
C VAL A 52 -0.91 -8.84 -7.02
N ILE A 53 -0.33 -9.89 -6.46
CA ILE A 53 -0.84 -10.61 -5.29
C ILE A 53 0.01 -10.23 -4.08
N VAL A 54 -0.67 -9.91 -2.98
CA VAL A 54 -0.05 -9.74 -1.68
C VAL A 54 -0.44 -10.95 -0.83
N ALA A 55 0.53 -11.78 -0.47
CA ALA A 55 0.35 -12.94 0.38
C ALA A 55 1.01 -12.72 1.75
N VAL A 56 0.45 -13.36 2.78
CA VAL A 56 1.06 -13.43 4.11
C VAL A 56 1.69 -14.82 4.25
N GLU A 57 3.02 -14.88 4.24
CA GLU A 57 3.77 -16.13 4.31
C GLU A 57 4.79 -16.03 5.46
N GLN A 58 4.70 -16.92 6.45
CA GLN A 58 5.64 -16.99 7.58
C GLN A 58 5.86 -15.65 8.31
N GLY A 59 4.80 -14.85 8.46
CA GLY A 59 4.89 -13.52 9.11
C GLY A 59 5.46 -12.41 8.21
N GLN A 60 5.67 -12.68 6.92
CA GLN A 60 6.12 -11.71 5.93
C GLN A 60 4.99 -11.37 4.96
N LEU A 61 4.99 -10.13 4.48
CA LEU A 61 4.18 -9.74 3.32
C LEU A 61 5.01 -9.97 2.05
N VAL A 62 4.56 -10.92 1.24
CA VAL A 62 5.18 -11.25 -0.05
C VAL A 62 4.33 -10.63 -1.15
N ILE A 63 4.93 -9.73 -1.93
CA ILE A 63 4.29 -9.08 -3.07
C ILE A 63 4.89 -9.69 -4.33
N ARG A 64 4.04 -10.25 -5.20
CA ARG A 64 4.44 -10.86 -6.48
C ARG A 64 3.52 -10.39 -7.60
N PRO A 65 4.02 -10.21 -8.84
CA PRO A 65 3.15 -10.03 -10.01
C PRO A 65 2.22 -11.24 -10.16
N VAL A 66 1.01 -11.00 -10.67
CA VAL A 66 0.14 -12.09 -11.13
C VAL A 66 0.71 -12.60 -12.44
N VAL A 67 1.02 -13.89 -12.47
CA VAL A 67 1.41 -14.59 -13.69
C VAL A 67 0.14 -15.25 -14.23
N GLU A 68 -0.29 -14.85 -15.43
CA GLU A 68 -1.29 -15.62 -16.19
C GLU A 68 -0.65 -16.88 -16.80
#